data_AF-A0A2E9IXZ8-F1
#
_entry.id   AF-A0A2E9IXZ8-F1
#
_cell.length_a   1.000
_cell.length_b   1.000
_cell.length_c   1.000
_cell.angle_alpha   90.00
_cell.angle_beta   90.00
_cell.angle_gamma   90.00
#
_symmetry.space_group_name_H-M   'P 1'
#
loop_
_entity.id
_entity.type
_entity.pdbx_description
1 polymer ?
#
loop_
_entity_poly.entity_id
_entity_poly.type
_entity_poly.pdbx_seq_one_letter_code
_entity_poly.pdbx_strand_id
1 'polypeptide(L)'
;MNEKMERSLSWLGLTIDEQAKVYQKLPAPPKKYGEFYRIAGEIYFAGDDSSWFVTIPNEYRNLYPDRFAYQEGKVEEPAFIHTQVIECLTGEFNENAVLEEYIGVKREHIGEFSIC
;
A
#
# COMPACT_ATOMS: atom_id res chain seq x y z
N MET A 1 21.43 7.76 2.54
CA MET A 1 20.33 6.89 2.07
C MET A 1 20.78 5.45 2.26
N ASN A 2 19.90 4.50 2.59
CA ASN A 2 20.29 3.08 2.77
C ASN A 2 20.25 2.35 1.40
N GLU A 3 21.17 1.42 1.13
CA GLU A 3 21.31 0.71 -0.15
C GLU A 3 20.00 0.05 -0.63
N LYS A 4 19.20 -0.49 0.30
CA LYS A 4 17.89 -1.10 -0.01
C LYS A 4 16.91 -0.08 -0.59
N MET A 5 16.90 1.13 -0.03
CA MET A 5 16.03 2.24 -0.47
C MET A 5 16.45 2.76 -1.85
N GLU A 6 17.76 2.88 -2.08
CA GLU A 6 18.30 3.27 -3.39
C GLU A 6 17.97 2.25 -4.47
N ARG A 7 18.07 0.96 -4.15
CA ARG A 7 17.69 -0.12 -5.06
C ARG A 7 16.20 -0.07 -5.42
N SER A 8 15.31 0.08 -4.43
CA SER A 8 13.87 0.20 -4.69
C SER A 8 13.52 1.42 -5.54
N LEU A 9 14.16 2.57 -5.29
CA LEU A 9 14.00 3.78 -6.12
C LEU A 9 14.49 3.56 -7.55
N SER A 10 15.63 2.88 -7.73
CA SER A 10 16.20 2.64 -9.06
C SER A 10 15.30 1.80 -9.96
N TRP A 11 14.47 0.93 -9.37
CA TRP A 11 13.54 0.07 -10.12
C TRP A 11 12.29 0.81 -10.63
N LEU A 12 11.99 2.00 -10.11
CA LEU A 12 10.82 2.77 -10.49
C LEU A 12 10.99 3.65 -11.74
N GLY A 13 12.21 3.71 -12.30
CA GLY A 13 12.49 4.48 -13.51
C GLY A 13 12.08 5.95 -13.40
N LEU A 14 12.40 6.60 -12.27
CA LEU A 14 11.95 7.96 -11.97
C LEU A 14 12.53 9.01 -12.94
N THR A 15 11.67 9.91 -13.39
CA THR A 15 12.07 11.14 -14.08
C THR A 15 12.79 12.10 -13.13
N ILE A 16 13.49 13.09 -13.68
CA ILE A 16 14.22 14.11 -12.87
C ILE A 16 13.25 14.87 -11.94
N ASP A 17 12.06 15.21 -12.43
CA ASP A 17 11.06 15.94 -11.65
C ASP A 17 10.48 15.07 -10.51
N GLU A 18 10.23 13.78 -10.76
CA GLU A 18 9.78 12.84 -9.73
C GLU A 18 10.86 12.64 -8.66
N GLN A 19 12.13 12.51 -9.07
CA GLN A 19 13.25 12.40 -8.13
C GLN A 19 13.31 13.61 -7.20
N ALA A 20 13.22 14.83 -7.74
CA ALA A 20 13.25 16.04 -6.94
C ALA A 20 12.12 16.08 -5.88
N LYS A 21 10.89 15.72 -6.28
CA LYS A 21 9.74 15.65 -5.37
C LYS A 21 9.90 14.59 -4.29
N VAL A 22 10.35 13.39 -4.68
CA VAL A 22 10.61 12.27 -3.76
C VAL A 22 11.65 12.68 -2.71
N TYR A 23 12.78 13.24 -3.12
CA TYR A 23 13.83 13.67 -2.18
C TYR A 23 13.38 14.82 -1.25
N GLN A 24 12.43 15.66 -1.67
CA GLN A 24 11.88 16.72 -0.83
C GLN A 24 10.95 16.19 0.27
N LYS A 25 10.11 15.20 -0.04
CA LYS A 25 9.11 14.66 0.90
C LYS A 25 9.60 13.47 1.71
N LEU A 26 10.67 12.81 1.29
CA LEU A 26 11.23 11.66 2.00
C LEU A 26 11.62 12.06 3.44
N PRO A 27 11.26 11.26 4.45
CA PRO A 27 11.61 11.56 5.83
C PRO A 27 13.13 11.56 6.03
N ALA A 28 13.63 12.58 6.73
CA ALA A 28 15.00 12.68 7.19
C ALA A 28 15.05 12.46 8.72
N PRO A 29 15.79 11.44 9.21
CA PRO A 29 16.67 10.52 8.50
C PRO A 29 15.91 9.45 7.69
N PRO A 30 16.50 8.93 6.60
CA PRO A 30 15.87 7.87 5.81
C PRO A 30 15.61 6.66 6.70
N LYS A 31 14.36 6.21 6.74
CA LYS A 31 13.94 5.02 7.51
C LYS A 31 14.77 3.81 7.06
N LYS A 32 15.08 2.92 8.00
CA LYS A 32 15.94 1.74 7.75
C LYS A 32 15.37 0.82 6.68
N TYR A 33 14.04 0.75 6.60
CA TYR A 33 13.30 -0.04 5.64
C TYR A 33 12.18 0.82 5.07
N GLY A 34 12.03 0.75 3.75
CA GLY A 34 10.91 1.33 3.07
C GLY A 34 10.90 0.92 1.61
N GLU A 35 9.70 0.70 1.10
CA GLU A 35 9.45 0.27 -0.26
C GLU A 35 8.73 1.38 -1.01
N PHE A 36 8.96 1.43 -2.33
CA PHE A 36 8.32 2.43 -3.17
C PHE A 36 7.43 1.76 -4.18
N TYR A 37 6.29 2.39 -4.43
CA TYR A 37 5.25 1.89 -5.32
C TYR A 37 4.87 3.00 -6.30
N ARG A 38 4.59 2.64 -7.55
CA ARG A 38 3.98 3.54 -8.53
C ARG A 38 2.51 3.16 -8.65
N ILE A 39 1.61 4.05 -8.23
CA ILE A 39 0.17 3.82 -8.15
C ILE A 39 -0.53 5.00 -8.81
N ALA A 40 -1.39 4.75 -9.79
CA ALA A 40 -2.08 5.78 -10.57
C ALA A 40 -1.15 6.91 -11.09
N GLY A 41 0.11 6.57 -11.43
CA GLY A 41 1.11 7.52 -11.93
C GLY A 41 1.89 8.29 -10.86
N GLU A 42 1.51 8.19 -9.59
CA GLU A 42 2.20 8.83 -8.47
C GLU A 42 3.12 7.84 -7.73
N ILE A 43 4.15 8.36 -7.07
CA ILE A 43 5.10 7.57 -6.27
C ILE A 43 4.67 7.59 -4.81
N TYR A 44 4.54 6.40 -4.24
CA TYR A 44 4.21 6.17 -2.84
C TYR A 44 5.38 5.52 -2.11
N PHE A 45 5.45 5.77 -0.80
CA PHE A 45 6.45 5.20 0.08
C PHE A 45 5.78 4.48 1.26
N ALA A 46 6.08 3.19 1.41
CA ALA A 46 5.66 2.38 2.54
C ALA A 46 6.73 2.45 3.63
N GLY A 47 6.37 3.00 4.79
CA GLY A 47 7.24 3.05 5.98
C GLY A 47 6.79 2.07 7.06
N ASP A 48 7.71 1.68 7.94
CA ASP A 48 7.43 0.69 9.01
C ASP A 48 6.63 1.24 10.22
N ASP A 49 6.19 2.49 10.21
CA ASP A 49 5.68 3.16 11.42
C ASP A 49 4.18 2.96 11.66
N SER A 50 3.43 2.55 10.63
CA SER A 50 1.98 2.37 10.73
C SER A 50 1.50 1.31 9.76
N SER A 51 0.40 0.64 10.12
CA SER A 51 -0.20 -0.40 9.29
C SER A 51 -1.70 -0.18 9.11
N TRP A 52 -2.20 -0.53 7.93
CA TRP A 52 -3.61 -0.64 7.65
C TRP A 52 -4.14 -2.01 8.02
N PHE A 53 -5.32 -1.99 8.64
CA PHE A 53 -6.13 -3.15 8.87
C PHE A 53 -7.43 -3.01 8.06
N VAL A 54 -7.64 -3.96 7.15
CA VAL A 54 -8.78 -3.95 6.22
C VAL A 54 -9.52 -5.26 6.34
N THR A 55 -10.84 -5.20 6.48
CA THR A 55 -11.70 -6.39 6.41
C THR A 55 -12.51 -6.42 5.12
N ILE A 56 -12.64 -7.61 4.54
CA ILE A 56 -13.48 -7.86 3.38
C ILE A 56 -14.62 -8.77 3.84
N PRO A 57 -15.87 -8.29 3.84
CA PRO A 57 -17.04 -9.11 4.15
C PRO A 57 -17.11 -10.37 3.28
N ASN A 58 -17.57 -11.47 3.86
CA ASN A 58 -17.61 -12.78 3.19
C ASN A 58 -18.51 -12.79 1.93
N GLU A 59 -19.47 -11.88 1.81
CA GLU A 59 -20.28 -11.73 0.58
C GLU A 59 -19.43 -11.45 -0.68
N TYR A 60 -18.24 -10.88 -0.51
CA TYR A 60 -17.29 -10.59 -1.61
C TYR A 60 -16.26 -11.70 -1.84
N ARG A 61 -16.37 -12.86 -1.17
CA ARG A 61 -15.43 -13.98 -1.30
C ARG A 61 -15.19 -14.41 -2.75
N ASN A 62 -16.25 -14.43 -3.56
CA ASN A 62 -16.14 -14.83 -4.97
C ASN A 62 -15.38 -13.81 -5.83
N LEU A 63 -15.28 -12.54 -5.41
CA LEU A 63 -14.53 -11.50 -6.10
C LEU A 63 -13.05 -11.52 -5.72
N TYR A 64 -12.73 -12.00 -4.51
CA TYR A 64 -11.37 -11.97 -3.96
C TYR A 64 -10.95 -13.31 -3.36
N PRO A 65 -11.03 -14.43 -4.10
CA PRO A 65 -10.82 -15.77 -3.55
C PRO A 65 -9.47 -15.92 -2.83
N ASP A 66 -8.42 -15.28 -3.35
CA ASP A 66 -7.07 -15.31 -2.78
C ASP A 66 -7.00 -14.70 -1.37
N ARG A 67 -7.86 -13.71 -1.07
CA ARG A 67 -7.91 -13.06 0.25
C ARG A 67 -8.53 -13.97 1.32
N PHE A 68 -9.34 -14.93 0.90
CA PHE A 68 -10.00 -15.91 1.77
C PHE A 68 -9.30 -17.28 1.78
N ALA A 69 -8.24 -17.46 1.00
CA ALA A 69 -7.59 -18.76 0.79
C ALA A 69 -7.06 -19.40 2.09
N TYR A 70 -6.65 -18.60 3.07
CA TYR A 70 -6.12 -19.10 4.35
C TYR A 70 -7.21 -19.43 5.40
N GLN A 71 -8.49 -19.30 5.06
CA GLN A 71 -9.62 -19.51 5.97
C GLN A 71 -10.31 -20.87 5.80
N GLU A 72 -9.57 -21.92 5.42
CA GLU A 72 -10.13 -23.27 5.28
C GLU A 72 -10.93 -23.67 6.54
N GLY A 73 -12.22 -23.97 6.36
CA GLY A 73 -13.15 -24.34 7.43
C GLY A 73 -13.92 -23.19 8.09
N LYS A 74 -13.61 -21.93 7.77
CA LYS A 74 -14.29 -20.73 8.33
C LYS A 74 -15.03 -19.94 7.25
N VAL A 75 -16.01 -20.58 6.64
CA VAL A 75 -16.67 -20.06 5.43
C VAL A 75 -17.50 -18.79 5.68
N GLU A 76 -17.79 -18.45 6.94
CA GLU A 76 -18.60 -17.28 7.31
C GLU A 76 -17.79 -16.08 7.80
N GLU A 77 -16.47 -16.21 8.01
CA GLU A 77 -15.65 -15.10 8.53
C GLU A 77 -15.24 -14.11 7.42
N PRO A 78 -15.11 -12.80 7.71
CA PRO A 78 -14.49 -11.83 6.82
C PRO A 78 -13.01 -12.16 6.57
N ALA A 79 -12.48 -11.81 5.40
CA ALA A 79 -11.03 -11.84 5.18
C ALA A 79 -10.36 -10.61 5.82
N PHE A 80 -9.12 -10.78 6.26
CA PHE A 80 -8.32 -9.73 6.92
C PHE A 80 -7.05 -9.45 6.12
N ILE A 81 -6.79 -8.18 5.86
CA ILE A 81 -5.55 -7.70 5.27
C ILE A 81 -4.86 -6.80 6.28
N HIS A 82 -3.60 -7.12 6.57
CA HIS A 82 -2.71 -6.29 7.36
C HIS A 82 -1.51 -5.90 6.49
N THR A 83 -1.38 -4.63 6.17
CA THR A 83 -0.33 -4.12 5.25
C THR A 83 0.17 -2.76 5.71
N GLN A 84 1.35 -2.34 5.24
CA GLN A 84 1.95 -1.06 5.62
C GLN A 84 1.14 0.11 5.06
N VAL A 85 1.02 1.18 5.84
CA VAL A 85 0.53 2.47 5.34
C VAL A 85 1.53 3.03 4.35
N ILE A 86 1.01 3.59 3.25
CA ILE A 86 1.84 4.24 2.23
C ILE A 86 1.51 5.72 2.12
N GLU A 87 2.54 6.53 1.89
CA GLU A 87 2.44 7.99 1.78
C GLU A 87 2.75 8.43 0.35
N CYS A 88 1.97 9.38 -0.20
CA CYS A 88 2.20 9.91 -1.54
C CYS A 88 3.34 10.95 -1.55
N LEU A 89 4.37 10.71 -2.36
CA LEU A 89 5.56 11.55 -2.44
C LEU A 89 5.49 12.61 -3.56
N THR A 90 4.80 12.34 -4.66
CA THR A 90 4.84 13.21 -5.86
C THR A 90 3.59 14.07 -6.06
N GLY A 91 2.48 13.71 -5.42
CA GLY A 91 1.18 14.36 -5.55
C GLY A 91 0.38 14.35 -4.25
N GLU A 92 -0.93 14.19 -4.37
CA GLU A 92 -1.87 14.00 -3.27
C GLU A 92 -2.16 12.52 -3.03
N PHE A 93 -2.52 12.18 -1.80
CA PHE A 93 -2.90 10.80 -1.47
C PHE A 93 -4.25 10.46 -2.10
N ASN A 94 -4.30 9.39 -2.90
CA ASN A 94 -5.53 8.89 -3.51
C ASN A 94 -5.92 7.55 -2.90
N GLU A 95 -6.82 7.57 -1.91
CA GLU A 95 -7.28 6.37 -1.20
C GLU A 95 -7.78 5.29 -2.17
N ASN A 96 -8.62 5.66 -3.14
CA ASN A 96 -9.21 4.69 -4.06
C ASN A 96 -8.15 3.96 -4.90
N ALA A 97 -7.20 4.71 -5.48
CA ALA A 97 -6.11 4.10 -6.26
C ALA A 97 -5.24 3.18 -5.40
N VAL A 98 -4.98 3.57 -4.15
CA VAL A 98 -4.18 2.76 -3.24
C VAL A 98 -4.92 1.49 -2.81
N LEU A 99 -6.21 1.58 -2.50
CA LEU A 99 -7.01 0.40 -2.19
C LEU A 99 -7.04 -0.57 -3.37
N GLU A 100 -7.23 -0.07 -4.60
CA GLU A 100 -7.34 -0.92 -5.78
C GLU A 100 -6.00 -1.50 -6.26
N GLU A 101 -4.94 -0.70 -6.34
CA GLU A 101 -3.66 -1.13 -6.94
C GLU A 101 -2.69 -1.75 -5.93
N TYR A 102 -2.71 -1.28 -4.68
CA TYR A 102 -1.78 -1.77 -3.64
C TYR A 102 -2.45 -2.78 -2.70
N ILE A 103 -3.65 -2.51 -2.20
CA ILE A 103 -4.38 -3.49 -1.37
C ILE A 103 -5.06 -4.54 -2.27
N GLY A 104 -5.43 -4.21 -3.51
CA GLY A 104 -6.10 -5.12 -4.43
C GLY A 104 -7.59 -5.30 -4.14
N VAL A 105 -8.24 -4.29 -3.55
CA VAL A 105 -9.65 -4.34 -3.14
C VAL A 105 -10.32 -3.00 -3.40
N LYS A 106 -11.49 -3.00 -4.02
CA LYS A 106 -12.30 -1.79 -4.21
C LYS A 106 -12.88 -1.26 -2.89
N ARG A 107 -13.01 0.06 -2.77
CA ARG A 107 -13.49 0.74 -1.56
C ARG A 107 -14.85 0.25 -1.10
N GLU A 108 -15.78 0.01 -2.04
CA GLU A 108 -17.14 -0.45 -1.76
C GLU A 108 -17.21 -1.89 -1.24
N HIS A 109 -16.14 -2.67 -1.36
CA HIS A 109 -16.07 -4.06 -0.89
C HIS A 109 -15.36 -4.18 0.48
N ILE A 110 -15.03 -3.06 1.12
CA ILE A 110 -14.36 -3.01 2.42
C ILE A 110 -15.39 -2.81 3.53
N GLY A 111 -15.31 -3.64 4.57
CA GLY A 111 -16.12 -3.51 5.78
C GLY A 111 -15.50 -2.52 6.76
N GLU A 112 -14.55 -3.00 7.55
CA GLU A 112 -13.76 -2.18 8.48
C GLU A 112 -12.43 -1.76 7.84
N PHE A 113 -12.06 -0.51 8.07
CA PHE A 113 -10.82 0.10 7.59
C PHE A 113 -10.25 0.98 8.71
N SER A 114 -9.06 0.66 9.20
CA SER A 114 -8.40 1.42 10.26
C SER A 114 -6.88 1.49 10.06
N ILE A 115 -6.29 2.50 10.68
CA ILE A 115 -4.85 2.72 10.74
C ILE A 115 -4.39 2.47 12.18
N CYS A 116 -3.33 1.69 12.36
CA CYS A 116 -2.69 1.38 13.64
C CYS A 116 -1.22 1.81 13.64
#